data_AF-A0A0Q9IPH2-F1
#
_entry.id   AF-A0A0Q9IPH2-F1
#
_cell.length_a   1.000
_cell.length_b   1.000
_cell.length_c   1.000
_cell.angle_alpha   90.00
_cell.angle_beta   90.00
_cell.angle_gamma   90.00
#
_symmetry.space_group_name_H-M   'P 1'
#
loop_
_entity.id
_entity.type
_entity.pdbx_description
1 polymer ?
#
loop_
_entity_poly.entity_id
_entity_poly.type
_entity_poly.pdbx_seq_one_letter_code
_entity_poly.pdbx_strand_id
1 'polypeptide(L)'
;MLQPGSGFIATFQALWPYLWPPERADLRQRVVAAFVLLVIGRLVLMGVPFTFKWATDALANNPTTLSNWLPWLVGAPLALTVIYGFARVGSAAFVQLRDAIFAPVFMHAVRTLALQTFGHLHHLSLRFHLERKTGGLTRVLERGRNGIEEMVRLGLNQLVPVIIEVTLIVTVLLYMFDWRYVVVLVTMVVGYMAYTIKATEWRIAIRAQMNESDTDANAKAIDSLLNYETVKYFGAEARETARYDVSMARYERNSIKAYTSLAWLNFGQAAIFAAGLTISMVMCVRGFQAGTNTVGDFVLINAMLIQLYIPLNFMGTVYREIKQATLDIEQMFSLIGRDPEIQDKPGAPALDVRAGTVTFEDVHFAYVPERPILRGISFEVPAGKTIAIVGPSGAGKSTISRLLFRFYEPQKGRILIDGQDIAEIQQVSLRSAIGMVPQDTVLFNDTIEYNLRYGRPEATQGEIEEAARLAQIDRFIKSLPEGYQTSVGERGLKLSGGEKQRVAIARTILKGPPVLVLDEATSALDSFTEKEIQDALDRVSEGRTTLVIAHRLSTVVNADEIIVLDKGLIVERGHHRELLAADGVYAALWNRQRQVDEAKATLQRATAEEGESVRVKLTE
;
A
#
# COMPACT_ATOMS: atom_id res chain seq x y z
N MET A 1 -3.52 -20.19 7.76
CA MET A 1 -2.79 -18.94 7.46
C MET A 1 -1.63 -19.29 6.54
N LEU A 2 -1.44 -18.54 5.45
CA LEU A 2 -0.32 -18.77 4.52
C LEU A 2 1.00 -18.48 5.23
N GLN A 3 1.90 -19.47 5.30
CA GLN A 3 3.27 -19.25 5.75
C GLN A 3 4.15 -18.89 4.53
N PRO A 4 5.22 -18.11 4.73
CA PRO A 4 6.20 -17.85 3.66
C PRO A 4 6.72 -19.17 3.07
N GLY A 5 6.67 -19.31 1.74
CA GLY A 5 7.08 -20.54 1.05
C GLY A 5 5.99 -21.61 0.93
N SER A 6 4.72 -21.25 1.15
CA SER A 6 3.56 -22.14 0.99
C SER A 6 3.32 -22.56 -0.48
N GLY A 7 3.87 -21.81 -1.42
CA GLY A 7 3.86 -22.12 -2.85
C GLY A 7 2.52 -21.79 -3.54
N PHE A 8 2.56 -21.79 -4.87
CA PHE A 8 1.45 -21.32 -5.73
C PHE A 8 0.07 -21.89 -5.35
N ILE A 9 -0.01 -23.20 -5.08
CA ILE A 9 -1.28 -23.89 -4.83
C ILE A 9 -1.90 -23.41 -3.53
N ALA A 10 -1.12 -23.30 -2.46
CA ALA A 10 -1.62 -22.83 -1.17
C ALA A 10 -2.10 -21.38 -1.28
N THR A 11 -1.32 -20.51 -1.94
CA THR A 11 -1.69 -19.11 -2.17
C THR A 11 -2.98 -19.01 -2.98
N PHE A 12 -3.15 -19.83 -4.02
CA PHE A 12 -4.36 -19.85 -4.82
C PHE A 12 -5.58 -20.33 -4.01
N GLN A 13 -5.41 -21.36 -3.17
CA GLN A 13 -6.45 -21.84 -2.26
C GLN A 13 -6.88 -20.77 -1.25
N ALA A 14 -5.95 -19.95 -0.76
CA ALA A 14 -6.28 -18.84 0.13
C ALA A 14 -7.04 -17.71 -0.58
N LEU A 15 -6.82 -17.50 -1.88
CA LEU A 15 -7.57 -16.54 -2.68
C LEU A 15 -8.96 -17.05 -3.13
N TRP A 16 -9.15 -18.37 -3.14
CA TRP A 16 -10.38 -19.00 -3.64
C TRP A 16 -11.68 -18.47 -2.99
N PRO A 17 -11.78 -18.28 -1.65
CA PRO A 17 -12.98 -17.73 -1.03
C PRO A 17 -13.37 -16.33 -1.53
N TYR A 18 -12.38 -15.55 -2.00
CA TYR A 18 -12.60 -14.21 -2.51
C TYR A 18 -13.01 -14.19 -4.00
N LEU A 19 -12.59 -15.21 -4.77
CA LEU A 19 -13.00 -15.42 -6.16
C LEU A 19 -14.37 -16.10 -6.27
N TRP A 20 -14.72 -16.95 -5.29
CA TRP A 20 -15.99 -17.64 -5.18
C TRP A 20 -16.69 -17.34 -3.85
N PRO A 21 -17.10 -16.08 -3.62
CA PRO A 21 -17.75 -15.69 -2.36
C PRO A 21 -19.13 -16.36 -2.20
N PRO A 22 -19.44 -16.95 -1.03
CA PRO A 22 -20.73 -17.61 -0.80
C PRO A 22 -21.91 -16.63 -0.86
N GLU A 23 -21.72 -15.40 -0.39
CA GLU A 23 -22.74 -14.36 -0.29
C GLU A 23 -23.14 -13.74 -1.64
N ARG A 24 -22.28 -13.85 -2.68
CA ARG A 24 -22.49 -13.21 -3.98
C ARG A 24 -22.72 -14.22 -5.09
N ALA A 25 -24.00 -14.59 -5.28
CA ALA A 25 -24.42 -15.50 -6.33
C ALA A 25 -24.13 -14.95 -7.75
N ASP A 26 -24.18 -13.63 -7.93
CA ASP A 26 -23.88 -12.96 -9.19
C ASP A 26 -22.43 -13.20 -9.66
N LEU A 27 -21.47 -13.16 -8.74
CA LEU A 27 -20.06 -13.43 -9.05
C LEU A 27 -19.85 -14.91 -9.36
N ARG A 28 -20.47 -15.82 -8.61
CA ARG A 28 -20.40 -17.27 -8.88
C ARG A 28 -20.93 -17.63 -10.27
N GLN A 29 -22.06 -17.03 -10.67
CA GLN A 29 -22.60 -17.19 -12.02
C GLN A 29 -21.64 -16.67 -13.10
N ARG A 30 -20.98 -15.52 -12.87
CA ARG A 30 -19.96 -14.99 -13.79
C ARG A 30 -18.76 -15.90 -13.92
N VAL A 31 -18.29 -16.52 -12.83
CA VAL A 31 -17.19 -17.50 -12.88
C VAL A 31 -17.58 -18.70 -13.74
N VAL A 32 -18.79 -19.26 -13.53
CA VAL A 32 -19.29 -20.38 -14.34
C VAL A 32 -19.43 -19.97 -15.80
N ALA A 33 -20.04 -18.82 -16.08
CA ALA A 33 -20.21 -18.31 -17.43
C ALA A 33 -18.86 -18.11 -18.14
N ALA A 34 -17.88 -17.50 -17.46
CA ALA A 34 -16.53 -17.34 -17.98
C ALA A 34 -15.86 -18.70 -18.27
N PHE A 35 -16.02 -19.70 -17.38
CA PHE A 35 -15.48 -21.04 -17.61
C PHE A 35 -16.16 -21.74 -18.80
N VAL A 36 -17.48 -21.60 -18.95
CA VAL A 36 -18.21 -22.14 -20.11
C VAL A 36 -17.75 -21.47 -21.41
N LEU A 37 -17.64 -20.13 -21.45
CA LEU A 37 -17.14 -19.40 -22.61
C LEU A 37 -15.68 -19.75 -22.92
N LEU A 38 -14.85 -19.99 -21.90
CA LEU A 38 -13.50 -20.48 -22.07
C LEU A 38 -13.49 -21.81 -22.82
N VAL A 39 -14.27 -22.78 -22.34
CA VAL A 39 -14.33 -24.13 -22.95
C VAL A 39 -14.86 -24.05 -24.38
N ILE A 40 -15.97 -23.32 -24.60
CA ILE A 40 -16.53 -23.11 -25.95
C ILE A 40 -15.50 -22.44 -26.86
N GLY A 41 -14.85 -21.36 -26.40
CA GLY A 41 -13.84 -20.65 -27.16
C GLY A 41 -12.64 -21.52 -27.54
N ARG A 42 -12.20 -22.43 -26.66
CA ARG A 42 -11.12 -23.40 -26.94
C ARG A 42 -11.56 -24.50 -27.90
N LEU A 43 -12.80 -24.98 -27.82
CA LEU A 43 -13.35 -25.93 -28.78
C LEU A 43 -13.48 -25.31 -30.18
N VAL A 44 -13.97 -24.06 -30.28
CA VAL A 44 -14.03 -23.33 -31.55
C VAL A 44 -12.64 -23.12 -32.12
N LEU A 45 -11.67 -22.71 -31.28
CA LEU A 45 -10.28 -22.56 -31.70
C LEU A 45 -9.69 -23.89 -32.20
N MET A 46 -10.00 -25.00 -31.52
CA MET A 46 -9.57 -26.33 -31.96
C MET A 46 -10.15 -26.73 -33.32
N GLY A 47 -11.35 -26.24 -33.68
CA GLY A 47 -11.93 -26.45 -35.00
C GLY A 47 -11.20 -25.72 -36.14
N VAL A 48 -10.44 -24.67 -35.85
CA VAL A 48 -9.74 -23.86 -36.86
C VAL A 48 -8.74 -24.71 -37.67
N PRO A 49 -7.81 -25.47 -37.08
CA PRO A 49 -6.95 -26.40 -37.82
C PRO A 49 -7.69 -27.42 -38.71
N PHE A 50 -8.85 -27.91 -38.28
CA PHE A 50 -9.65 -28.87 -39.06
C PHE A 50 -10.24 -28.25 -40.33
N THR A 51 -10.76 -27.03 -40.24
CA THR A 51 -11.27 -26.32 -41.42
C THR A 51 -10.16 -26.08 -42.44
N PHE A 52 -8.94 -25.82 -41.98
CA PHE A 52 -7.77 -25.68 -42.85
C PHE A 52 -7.31 -27.02 -43.46
N LYS A 53 -7.36 -28.12 -42.69
CA LYS A 53 -7.16 -29.48 -43.21
C LYS A 53 -8.14 -29.79 -44.34
N TRP A 54 -9.44 -29.63 -44.11
CA TRP A 54 -10.47 -29.98 -45.08
C TRP A 54 -10.41 -29.11 -46.35
N ALA A 55 -10.11 -27.81 -46.21
CA ALA A 55 -9.89 -26.94 -47.36
C ALA A 55 -8.70 -27.42 -48.20
N THR A 56 -7.62 -27.86 -47.54
CA THR A 56 -6.43 -28.40 -48.20
C THR A 56 -6.71 -29.73 -48.92
N ASP A 57 -7.41 -30.66 -48.26
CA ASP A 57 -7.80 -31.94 -48.85
C ASP A 57 -8.71 -31.75 -50.07
N ALA A 58 -9.64 -30.78 -50.00
CA ALA A 58 -10.51 -30.44 -51.12
C ALA A 58 -9.75 -29.85 -52.33
N LEU A 59 -8.68 -29.09 -52.09
CA LEU A 59 -7.79 -28.59 -53.15
C LEU A 59 -6.90 -29.69 -53.76
N ALA A 60 -6.52 -30.70 -52.98
CA ALA A 60 -5.63 -31.77 -53.43
C ALA A 60 -6.35 -32.83 -54.30
N ASN A 61 -7.64 -33.10 -54.06
CA ASN A 61 -8.40 -34.20 -54.66
C ASN A 61 -9.10 -33.85 -56.01
N ASN A 62 -8.41 -33.20 -56.95
CA ASN A 62 -8.96 -32.79 -58.27
C ASN A 62 -9.81 -33.90 -58.98
N PRO A 63 -11.11 -33.68 -59.29
CA PRO A 63 -11.88 -34.54 -60.18
C PRO A 63 -11.53 -34.20 -61.63
N THR A 64 -11.00 -35.18 -62.35
CA THR A 64 -10.50 -35.09 -63.73
C THR A 64 -11.58 -34.91 -64.82
N THR A 65 -12.82 -34.54 -64.47
CA THR A 65 -13.94 -34.40 -65.41
C THR A 65 -14.44 -32.96 -65.52
N LEU A 66 -14.23 -32.37 -66.70
CA LEU A 66 -14.39 -30.94 -67.06
C LEU A 66 -15.83 -30.40 -67.10
N SER A 67 -16.87 -31.11 -66.68
CA SER A 67 -18.26 -30.62 -66.78
C SER A 67 -18.85 -30.00 -65.50
N ASN A 68 -18.28 -30.25 -64.31
CA ASN A 68 -18.82 -29.79 -63.01
C ASN A 68 -17.78 -29.12 -62.07
N TRP A 69 -16.64 -28.69 -62.61
CA TRP A 69 -15.47 -28.23 -61.83
C TRP A 69 -15.64 -26.84 -61.19
N LEU A 70 -16.35 -25.90 -61.82
CA LEU A 70 -16.41 -24.52 -61.32
C LEU A 70 -17.19 -24.36 -60.00
N PRO A 71 -18.38 -24.94 -59.80
CA PRO A 71 -19.14 -24.77 -58.55
C PRO A 71 -18.56 -25.54 -57.34
N TRP A 72 -17.94 -26.70 -57.58
CA TRP A 72 -17.42 -27.58 -56.52
C TRP A 72 -16.01 -27.19 -56.06
N LEU A 73 -15.14 -26.78 -56.99
CA LEU A 73 -13.75 -26.40 -56.73
C LEU A 73 -13.65 -24.94 -56.21
N VAL A 74 -14.57 -24.07 -56.61
CA VAL A 74 -14.67 -22.68 -56.09
C VAL A 74 -15.54 -22.61 -54.83
N GLY A 75 -16.53 -23.47 -54.66
CA GLY A 75 -17.48 -23.37 -53.54
C GLY A 75 -16.95 -23.93 -52.21
N ALA A 76 -16.48 -25.18 -52.18
CA ALA A 76 -16.17 -25.86 -50.92
C ALA A 76 -14.85 -25.40 -50.26
N PRO A 77 -13.71 -25.30 -50.96
CA PRO A 77 -12.46 -24.78 -50.36
C PRO A 77 -12.57 -23.32 -49.94
N LEU A 78 -13.25 -22.49 -50.73
CA LEU A 78 -13.48 -21.08 -50.42
C LEU A 78 -14.38 -20.95 -49.18
N ALA A 79 -15.49 -21.69 -49.12
CA ALA A 79 -16.37 -21.71 -47.95
C ALA A 79 -15.63 -22.17 -46.69
N LEU A 80 -14.83 -23.24 -46.76
CA LEU A 80 -14.04 -23.72 -45.62
C LEU A 80 -12.98 -22.71 -45.17
N THR A 81 -12.36 -21.98 -46.11
CA THR A 81 -11.41 -20.91 -45.80
C THR A 81 -12.09 -19.70 -45.15
N VAL A 82 -13.31 -19.36 -45.60
CA VAL A 82 -14.14 -18.34 -44.96
C VAL A 82 -14.55 -18.77 -43.55
N ILE A 83 -14.97 -20.02 -43.36
CA ILE A 83 -15.28 -20.60 -42.04
C ILE A 83 -14.05 -20.57 -41.14
N TYR A 84 -12.85 -20.89 -41.65
CA TYR A 84 -11.60 -20.76 -40.91
C TYR A 84 -11.40 -19.33 -40.37
N GLY A 85 -11.63 -18.32 -41.21
CA GLY A 85 -11.55 -16.90 -40.80
C GLY A 85 -12.57 -16.56 -39.72
N PHE A 86 -13.84 -16.92 -39.92
CA PHE A 86 -14.90 -16.66 -38.95
C PHE A 86 -14.71 -17.43 -37.63
N ALA A 87 -14.25 -18.68 -37.67
CA ALA A 87 -13.96 -19.46 -36.47
C ALA A 87 -12.82 -18.85 -35.65
N ARG A 88 -11.80 -18.30 -36.32
CA ARG A 88 -10.71 -17.58 -35.65
C ARG A 88 -11.20 -16.29 -34.98
N VAL A 89 -12.02 -15.51 -35.68
CA VAL A 89 -12.65 -14.30 -35.11
C VAL A 89 -13.60 -14.66 -33.96
N GLY A 90 -14.41 -15.70 -34.13
CA GLY A 90 -15.35 -16.20 -33.12
C GLY A 90 -14.64 -16.68 -31.86
N SER A 91 -13.55 -17.44 -31.99
CA SER A 91 -12.72 -17.83 -30.85
C SER A 91 -12.15 -16.61 -30.12
N ALA A 92 -11.63 -15.62 -30.86
CA ALA A 92 -11.14 -14.38 -30.26
C ALA A 92 -12.27 -13.66 -29.51
N ALA A 93 -13.48 -13.58 -30.08
CA ALA A 93 -14.64 -12.99 -29.42
C ALA A 93 -15.00 -13.72 -28.12
N PHE A 94 -14.97 -15.06 -28.09
CA PHE A 94 -15.20 -15.83 -26.87
C PHE A 94 -14.15 -15.55 -25.79
N VAL A 95 -12.88 -15.41 -26.16
CA VAL A 95 -11.80 -15.05 -25.23
C VAL A 95 -12.03 -13.66 -24.64
N GLN A 96 -12.36 -12.67 -25.48
CA GLN A 96 -12.64 -11.31 -25.00
C GLN A 96 -13.90 -11.23 -24.15
N LEU A 97 -14.96 -11.96 -24.51
CA LEU A 97 -16.19 -12.00 -23.73
C LEU A 97 -15.98 -12.68 -22.38
N ARG A 98 -15.22 -13.79 -22.34
CA ARG A 98 -14.79 -14.42 -21.09
C ARG A 98 -14.07 -13.42 -20.20
N ASP A 99 -13.09 -12.69 -20.73
CA ASP A 99 -12.28 -11.74 -19.96
C ASP A 99 -13.15 -10.60 -19.41
N ALA A 100 -14.07 -10.08 -20.21
CA ALA A 100 -15.02 -9.06 -19.78
C ALA A 100 -15.98 -9.55 -18.68
N ILE A 101 -16.51 -10.78 -18.80
CA ILE A 101 -17.42 -11.36 -17.79
C ILE A 101 -16.67 -11.66 -16.49
N PHE A 102 -15.42 -12.11 -16.59
CA PHE A 102 -14.60 -12.47 -15.44
C PHE A 102 -14.03 -11.25 -14.72
N ALA A 103 -13.86 -10.10 -15.40
CA ALA A 103 -13.21 -8.94 -14.82
C ALA A 103 -13.77 -8.45 -13.48
N PRO A 104 -15.10 -8.36 -13.30
CA PRO A 104 -15.69 -7.96 -12.02
C PRO A 104 -15.43 -8.94 -10.88
N VAL A 105 -15.20 -10.22 -11.16
CA VAL A 105 -14.91 -11.24 -10.13
C VAL A 105 -13.54 -10.98 -9.51
N PHE A 106 -12.49 -10.85 -10.34
CA PHE A 106 -11.16 -10.63 -9.79
C PHE A 106 -11.02 -9.23 -9.18
N MET A 107 -11.62 -8.19 -9.77
CA MET A 107 -11.59 -6.84 -9.19
C MET A 107 -12.32 -6.78 -7.83
N HIS A 108 -13.36 -7.61 -7.63
CA HIS A 108 -13.97 -7.77 -6.33
C HIS A 108 -12.99 -8.39 -5.31
N ALA A 109 -12.29 -9.47 -5.68
CA ALA A 109 -11.31 -10.10 -4.80
C ALA A 109 -10.18 -9.12 -4.41
N VAL A 110 -9.66 -8.38 -5.38
CA VAL A 110 -8.64 -7.32 -5.17
C VAL A 110 -9.15 -6.24 -4.21
N ARG A 111 -10.37 -5.71 -4.44
CA ARG A 111 -10.97 -4.69 -3.57
C ARG A 111 -11.17 -5.19 -2.15
N THR A 112 -11.73 -6.39 -1.98
CA THR A 112 -12.04 -6.97 -0.66
C THR A 112 -10.77 -7.21 0.14
N LEU A 113 -9.73 -7.79 -0.46
CA LEU A 113 -8.45 -8.02 0.22
C LEU A 113 -7.72 -6.70 0.54
N ALA A 114 -7.75 -5.72 -0.37
CA ALA A 114 -7.18 -4.40 -0.10
C ALA A 114 -7.86 -3.72 1.09
N LEU A 115 -9.20 -3.75 1.16
CA LEU A 115 -9.96 -3.20 2.28
C LEU A 115 -9.69 -3.93 3.59
N GLN A 116 -9.66 -5.26 3.59
CA GLN A 116 -9.34 -6.05 4.78
C GLN A 116 -7.93 -5.76 5.28
N THR A 117 -6.95 -5.69 4.38
CA THR A 117 -5.56 -5.39 4.76
C THR A 117 -5.42 -3.97 5.29
N PHE A 118 -6.03 -2.98 4.61
CA PHE A 118 -6.01 -1.59 5.05
C PHE A 118 -6.67 -1.41 6.42
N GLY A 119 -7.84 -2.02 6.64
CA GLY A 119 -8.51 -2.03 7.93
C GLY A 119 -7.65 -2.68 9.03
N HIS A 120 -7.06 -3.84 8.75
CA HIS A 120 -6.18 -4.53 9.68
C HIS A 120 -4.95 -3.70 10.08
N LEU A 121 -4.34 -2.98 9.14
CA LEU A 121 -3.20 -2.10 9.43
C LEU A 121 -3.54 -1.01 10.47
N HIS A 122 -4.78 -0.51 10.48
CA HIS A 122 -5.23 0.45 11.50
C HIS A 122 -5.41 -0.17 12.89
N HIS A 123 -5.57 -1.50 12.97
CA HIS A 123 -5.63 -2.21 14.25
C HIS A 123 -4.25 -2.57 14.81
N LEU A 124 -3.18 -2.55 14.01
CA LEU A 124 -1.82 -2.81 14.50
C LEU A 124 -1.33 -1.68 15.41
N SER A 125 -0.43 -2.02 16.35
CA SER A 125 0.02 -1.11 17.40
C SER A 125 0.84 0.07 16.87
N LEU A 126 0.89 1.15 17.66
CA LEU A 126 1.70 2.32 17.32
C LEU A 126 3.19 1.96 17.17
N ARG A 127 3.70 1.01 17.95
CA ARG A 127 5.08 0.50 17.82
C ARG A 127 5.33 -0.04 16.41
N PHE A 128 4.41 -0.85 15.87
CA PHE A 128 4.51 -1.39 14.52
C PHE A 128 4.66 -0.30 13.45
N HIS A 129 3.89 0.79 13.59
CA HIS A 129 3.91 1.91 12.65
C HIS A 129 5.16 2.80 12.79
N LEU A 130 5.73 2.93 14.00
CA LEU A 130 6.95 3.71 14.22
C LEU A 130 8.23 2.97 13.76
N GLU A 131 8.27 1.64 13.90
CA GLU A 131 9.42 0.83 13.46
C GLU A 131 9.50 0.66 11.95
N ARG A 132 8.36 0.79 11.25
CA ARG A 132 8.27 0.62 9.80
C ARG A 132 8.30 1.97 9.12
N LYS A 133 9.15 2.12 8.09
CA LYS A 133 9.02 3.25 7.16
C LYS A 133 7.64 3.16 6.50
N THR A 134 6.78 4.17 6.65
CA THR A 134 5.41 4.21 6.11
C THR A 134 5.35 3.86 4.61
N GLY A 135 6.31 4.36 3.82
CA GLY A 135 6.42 4.02 2.38
C GLY A 135 6.79 2.56 2.08
N GLY A 136 7.24 1.78 3.07
CA GLY A 136 7.41 0.34 2.97
C GLY A 136 6.08 -0.41 3.11
N LEU A 137 5.20 0.02 4.02
CA LEU A 137 3.87 -0.57 4.20
C LEU A 137 2.96 -0.31 2.99
N THR A 138 2.95 0.92 2.47
CA THR A 138 2.22 1.25 1.23
C THR A 138 2.66 0.37 0.06
N ARG A 139 3.97 0.13 -0.09
CA ARG A 139 4.49 -0.77 -1.12
C ARG A 139 4.07 -2.23 -0.94
N VAL A 140 3.92 -2.71 0.29
CA VAL A 140 3.41 -4.07 0.52
C VAL A 140 1.94 -4.18 0.11
N LEU A 141 1.12 -3.17 0.44
CA LEU A 141 -0.27 -3.11 -0.02
C LEU A 141 -0.38 -3.08 -1.55
N GLU A 142 0.36 -2.18 -2.20
CA GLU A 142 0.35 -2.04 -3.66
C GLU A 142 0.84 -3.31 -4.37
N ARG A 143 1.96 -3.89 -3.91
CA ARG A 143 2.48 -5.13 -4.48
C ARG A 143 1.57 -6.32 -4.21
N GLY A 144 1.00 -6.43 -3.01
CA GLY A 144 0.02 -7.46 -2.69
C GLY A 144 -1.21 -7.37 -3.60
N ARG A 145 -1.76 -6.16 -3.77
CA ARG A 145 -2.87 -5.88 -4.70
C ARG A 145 -2.53 -6.30 -6.13
N ASN A 146 -1.40 -5.84 -6.66
CA ASN A 146 -0.97 -6.15 -8.02
C ASN A 146 -0.64 -7.64 -8.18
N GLY A 147 -0.09 -8.28 -7.14
CA GLY A 147 0.18 -9.71 -7.10
C GLY A 147 -1.11 -10.53 -7.23
N ILE A 148 -2.18 -10.16 -6.52
CA ILE A 148 -3.49 -10.82 -6.66
C ILE A 148 -4.00 -10.69 -8.10
N GLU A 149 -3.97 -9.47 -8.64
CA GLU A 149 -4.41 -9.21 -10.02
C GLU A 149 -3.63 -10.09 -11.01
N GLU A 150 -2.31 -10.10 -10.91
CA GLU A 150 -1.42 -10.84 -11.79
C GLU A 150 -1.63 -12.36 -11.66
N MET A 151 -1.65 -12.89 -10.45
CA MET A 151 -1.79 -14.33 -10.20
C MET A 151 -3.12 -14.88 -10.75
N VAL A 152 -4.22 -14.16 -10.51
CA VAL A 152 -5.55 -14.58 -10.97
C VAL A 152 -5.63 -14.46 -12.49
N ARG A 153 -5.13 -13.36 -13.07
CA ARG A 153 -5.11 -13.14 -14.52
C ARG A 153 -4.28 -14.21 -15.24
N LEU A 154 -3.06 -14.46 -14.80
CA LEU A 154 -2.18 -15.48 -15.41
C LEU A 154 -2.73 -16.91 -15.21
N GLY A 155 -3.24 -17.22 -14.02
CA GLY A 155 -3.82 -18.53 -13.74
C GLY A 155 -4.99 -18.86 -14.66
N LEU A 156 -5.98 -17.96 -14.75
CA LEU A 156 -7.21 -18.22 -15.49
C LEU A 156 -7.13 -17.90 -16.98
N ASN A 157 -6.35 -16.89 -17.38
CA ASN A 157 -6.28 -16.48 -18.78
C ASN A 157 -5.17 -17.16 -19.56
N GLN A 158 -4.17 -17.79 -18.89
CA GLN A 158 -3.06 -18.46 -19.55
C GLN A 158 -2.88 -19.91 -19.10
N LEU A 159 -2.77 -20.23 -17.80
CA LEU A 159 -2.54 -21.62 -17.38
C LEU A 159 -3.70 -22.56 -17.70
N VAL A 160 -4.93 -22.22 -17.26
CA VAL A 160 -6.11 -23.08 -17.50
C VAL A 160 -6.38 -23.30 -19.00
N PRO A 161 -6.36 -22.27 -19.87
CA PRO A 161 -6.57 -22.45 -21.30
C PRO A 161 -5.50 -23.31 -21.97
N VAL A 162 -4.23 -23.19 -21.57
CA VAL A 162 -3.13 -24.02 -22.10
C VAL A 162 -3.31 -25.48 -21.70
N ILE A 163 -3.71 -25.75 -20.46
CA ILE A 163 -3.98 -27.12 -20.00
C ILE A 163 -5.14 -27.73 -20.82
N ILE A 164 -6.21 -26.99 -21.04
CA ILE A 164 -7.35 -27.43 -21.87
C ILE A 164 -6.87 -27.67 -23.31
N GLU A 165 -6.11 -26.74 -23.88
CA GLU A 165 -5.62 -26.81 -25.25
C GLU A 165 -4.69 -28.01 -25.49
N VAL A 166 -3.72 -28.24 -24.60
CA VAL A 166 -2.86 -29.44 -24.65
C VAL A 166 -3.69 -30.72 -24.55
N THR A 167 -4.65 -30.77 -23.63
CA THR A 167 -5.52 -31.94 -23.45
C THR A 167 -6.35 -32.22 -24.71
N LEU A 168 -6.90 -31.18 -25.34
CA LEU A 168 -7.64 -31.31 -26.60
C LEU A 168 -6.72 -31.77 -27.75
N ILE A 169 -5.51 -31.21 -27.88
CA ILE A 169 -4.55 -31.63 -28.93
C ILE A 169 -4.17 -33.09 -28.74
N VAL A 170 -3.83 -33.51 -27.51
CA VAL A 170 -3.51 -34.91 -27.19
C VAL A 170 -4.66 -35.83 -27.58
N THR A 171 -5.91 -35.45 -27.26
CA THR A 171 -7.10 -36.23 -27.61
C THR A 171 -7.24 -36.38 -29.13
N VAL A 172 -7.06 -35.30 -29.88
CA VAL A 172 -7.13 -35.34 -31.36
C VAL A 172 -6.03 -36.23 -31.94
N LEU A 173 -4.79 -36.12 -31.43
CA LEU A 173 -3.66 -36.93 -31.91
C LEU A 173 -3.85 -38.43 -31.62
N LEU A 174 -4.43 -38.81 -30.48
CA LEU A 174 -4.74 -40.22 -30.19
C LEU A 174 -5.83 -40.78 -31.10
N TYR A 175 -6.83 -39.96 -31.45
CA TYR A 175 -7.99 -40.43 -32.20
C TYR A 175 -7.76 -40.46 -33.71
N MET A 176 -7.07 -39.45 -34.27
CA MET A 176 -6.89 -39.31 -35.71
C MET A 176 -5.56 -39.84 -36.23
N PHE A 177 -4.56 -39.92 -35.35
CA PHE A 177 -3.22 -40.35 -35.69
C PHE A 177 -2.84 -41.58 -34.86
N ASP A 178 -1.60 -41.61 -34.39
CA ASP A 178 -1.01 -42.69 -33.62
C ASP A 178 -0.41 -42.15 -32.31
N TRP A 179 -0.35 -42.98 -31.27
CA TRP A 179 0.21 -42.63 -29.96
C TRP A 179 1.65 -42.08 -30.04
N ARG A 180 2.42 -42.44 -31.08
CA ARG A 180 3.77 -41.90 -31.32
C ARG A 180 3.77 -40.38 -31.49
N TYR A 181 2.73 -39.79 -32.10
CA TYR A 181 2.61 -38.33 -32.23
C TYR A 181 2.44 -37.67 -30.87
N VAL A 182 1.68 -38.30 -29.97
CA VAL A 182 1.52 -37.82 -28.59
C VAL A 182 2.83 -37.89 -27.83
N VAL A 183 3.61 -38.95 -28.01
CA VAL A 183 4.95 -39.04 -27.38
C VAL A 183 5.87 -37.92 -27.86
N VAL A 184 5.87 -37.60 -29.15
CA VAL A 184 6.64 -36.46 -29.69
C VAL A 184 6.16 -35.14 -29.10
N LEU A 185 4.83 -34.91 -29.08
CA LEU A 185 4.23 -33.70 -28.49
C LEU A 185 4.58 -33.55 -27.01
N VAL A 186 4.35 -34.58 -26.20
CA VAL A 186 4.61 -34.54 -24.75
C VAL A 186 6.09 -34.35 -24.47
N THR A 187 6.97 -35.06 -25.19
CA THR A 187 8.43 -34.88 -25.06
C THR A 187 8.85 -33.46 -25.42
N MET A 188 8.29 -32.91 -26.51
CA MET A 188 8.53 -31.52 -26.92
C MET A 188 8.07 -30.53 -25.85
N VAL A 189 6.83 -30.66 -25.35
CA VAL A 189 6.26 -29.74 -24.34
C VAL A 189 7.02 -29.82 -23.02
N VAL A 190 7.33 -31.03 -22.54
CA VAL A 190 8.09 -31.22 -21.29
C VAL A 190 9.52 -30.71 -21.45
N GLY A 191 10.20 -31.03 -22.55
CA GLY A 191 11.54 -30.51 -22.84
C GLY A 191 11.57 -28.99 -22.95
N TYR A 192 10.59 -28.41 -23.64
CA TYR A 192 10.41 -26.96 -23.77
C TYR A 192 10.21 -26.29 -22.41
N MET A 193 9.31 -26.84 -21.59
CA MET A 193 9.01 -26.29 -20.26
C MET A 193 10.20 -26.40 -19.31
N ALA A 194 10.87 -27.55 -19.27
CA ALA A 194 12.05 -27.77 -18.44
C ALA A 194 13.21 -26.82 -18.83
N TYR A 195 13.46 -26.65 -20.13
CA TYR A 195 14.43 -25.70 -20.64
C TYR A 195 14.04 -24.26 -20.25
N THR A 196 12.80 -23.88 -20.49
CA THR A 196 12.28 -22.53 -20.22
C THR A 196 12.37 -22.18 -18.74
N ILE A 197 11.95 -23.06 -17.84
CA ILE A 197 12.02 -22.84 -16.39
C ILE A 197 13.47 -22.70 -15.94
N LYS A 198 14.34 -23.66 -16.29
CA LYS A 198 15.76 -23.66 -15.88
C LYS A 198 16.49 -22.41 -16.38
N ALA A 199 16.28 -22.04 -17.64
CA ALA A 199 16.87 -20.84 -18.21
C ALA A 199 16.28 -19.56 -17.58
N THR A 200 14.97 -19.54 -17.27
CA THR A 200 14.33 -18.40 -16.60
C THR A 200 14.89 -18.21 -15.18
N GLU A 201 15.07 -19.29 -14.42
CA GLU A 201 15.66 -19.23 -13.07
C GLU A 201 17.08 -18.68 -13.07
N TRP A 202 17.92 -19.14 -14.01
CA TRP A 202 19.25 -18.58 -14.21
C TRP A 202 19.19 -17.09 -14.56
N ARG A 203 18.24 -16.67 -15.40
CA ARG A 203 18.05 -15.27 -15.81
C ARG A 203 17.51 -14.35 -14.70
N ILE A 204 16.88 -14.89 -13.66
CA ILE A 204 16.38 -14.07 -12.53
C ILE A 204 17.53 -13.29 -11.88
N ALA A 205 18.67 -13.93 -11.64
CA ALA A 205 19.85 -13.26 -11.06
C ALA A 205 20.42 -12.17 -11.98
N ILE A 206 20.43 -12.40 -13.29
CA ILE A 206 20.90 -11.42 -14.29
C ILE A 206 19.98 -10.19 -14.30
N ARG A 207 18.66 -10.40 -14.30
CA ARG A 207 17.69 -9.31 -14.20
C ARG A 207 17.78 -8.56 -12.87
N ALA A 208 18.04 -9.25 -11.77
CA ALA A 208 18.21 -8.61 -10.47
C ALA A 208 19.37 -7.62 -10.48
N GLN A 209 20.52 -7.99 -11.05
CA GLN A 209 21.69 -7.10 -11.19
C GLN A 209 21.39 -5.89 -12.09
N MET A 210 20.62 -6.09 -13.18
CA MET A 210 20.17 -5.00 -14.05
C MET A 210 19.28 -4.01 -13.28
N ASN A 211 18.27 -4.50 -12.56
CA ASN A 211 17.37 -3.65 -11.77
C ASN A 211 18.08 -2.91 -10.64
N GLU A 212 19.08 -3.53 -9.99
CA GLU A 212 19.89 -2.89 -8.96
C GLU A 212 20.69 -1.72 -9.54
N SER A 213 21.34 -1.91 -10.70
CA SER A 213 22.06 -0.82 -11.38
C SER A 213 21.15 0.29 -11.88
N ASP A 214 19.92 -0.03 -12.30
CA ASP A 214 18.90 0.97 -12.67
C ASP A 214 18.48 1.81 -11.44
N THR A 215 18.25 1.14 -10.31
CA THR A 215 17.87 1.79 -9.05
C THR A 215 18.97 2.73 -8.56
N ASP A 216 20.24 2.32 -8.62
CA ASP A 216 21.40 3.16 -8.27
C ASP A 216 21.50 4.40 -9.17
N ALA A 217 21.33 4.24 -10.49
CA ALA A 217 21.35 5.35 -11.44
C ALA A 217 20.19 6.33 -11.17
N ASN A 218 18.98 5.82 -11.00
CA ASN A 218 17.79 6.64 -10.73
C ASN A 218 17.88 7.37 -9.39
N ALA A 219 18.40 6.71 -8.35
CA ALA A 219 18.62 7.34 -7.04
C ALA A 219 19.57 8.56 -7.15
N LYS A 220 20.67 8.44 -7.90
CA LYS A 220 21.61 9.55 -8.13
C LYS A 220 21.00 10.68 -8.94
N ALA A 221 20.19 10.37 -9.95
CA ALA A 221 19.49 11.38 -10.74
C ALA A 221 18.49 12.17 -9.87
N ILE A 222 17.68 11.47 -9.07
CA ILE A 222 16.72 12.10 -8.14
C ILE A 222 17.46 12.96 -7.11
N ASP A 223 18.52 12.45 -6.49
CA ASP A 223 19.30 13.18 -5.49
C ASP A 223 19.90 14.47 -6.06
N SER A 224 20.45 14.43 -7.27
CA SER A 224 20.98 15.60 -7.97
C SER A 224 19.90 16.63 -8.30
N LEU A 225 18.71 16.18 -8.76
CA LEU A 225 17.60 17.06 -9.11
C LEU A 225 16.91 17.67 -7.88
N LEU A 226 16.80 16.92 -6.78
CA LEU A 226 16.28 17.45 -5.51
C LEU A 226 17.22 18.49 -4.92
N ASN A 227 18.53 18.29 -5.07
CA ASN A 227 19.57 19.22 -4.63
C ASN A 227 20.03 20.16 -5.76
N TYR A 228 19.14 20.50 -6.69
CA TYR A 228 19.46 21.32 -7.86
C TYR A 228 20.16 22.63 -7.49
N GLU A 229 19.66 23.33 -6.47
CA GLU A 229 20.27 24.58 -6.00
C GLU A 229 21.70 24.36 -5.49
N THR A 230 21.95 23.29 -4.74
CA THR A 230 23.29 22.93 -4.28
C THR A 230 24.22 22.66 -5.46
N VAL A 231 23.78 21.86 -6.44
CA VAL A 231 24.58 21.59 -7.65
C VAL A 231 24.95 22.90 -8.36
N LYS A 232 24.01 23.85 -8.45
CA LYS A 232 24.23 25.17 -9.05
C LYS A 232 25.14 26.07 -8.24
N TYR A 233 24.97 26.13 -6.92
CA TYR A 233 25.84 26.92 -6.03
C TYR A 233 27.31 26.52 -6.13
N PHE A 234 27.58 25.24 -6.40
CA PHE A 234 28.94 24.71 -6.51
C PHE A 234 29.42 24.48 -7.95
N GLY A 235 28.66 24.88 -8.98
CA GLY A 235 29.02 24.65 -10.40
C GLY A 235 29.35 23.19 -10.70
N ALA A 236 28.63 22.26 -10.07
CA ALA A 236 28.97 20.84 -10.01
C ALA A 236 28.32 20.00 -11.13
N GLU A 237 27.75 20.60 -12.16
CA GLU A 237 26.96 19.89 -13.19
C GLU A 237 27.78 18.81 -13.91
N ALA A 238 29.00 19.13 -14.33
CA ALA A 238 29.88 18.16 -15.00
C ALA A 238 30.27 17.00 -14.07
N ARG A 239 30.44 17.28 -12.77
CA ARG A 239 30.77 16.26 -11.76
C ARG A 239 29.61 15.31 -11.52
N GLU A 240 28.40 15.84 -11.37
CA GLU A 240 27.20 15.01 -11.21
C GLU A 240 26.86 14.23 -12.48
N THR A 241 27.09 14.82 -13.66
CA THR A 241 26.93 14.10 -14.94
C THR A 241 27.89 12.92 -15.05
N ALA A 242 29.16 13.09 -14.71
CA ALA A 242 30.14 12.00 -14.70
C ALA A 242 29.82 10.92 -13.65
N ARG A 243 29.33 11.32 -12.46
CA ARG A 243 28.89 10.40 -11.41
C ARG A 243 27.68 9.56 -11.85
N TYR A 244 26.74 10.17 -12.58
CA TYR A 244 25.61 9.48 -13.18
C TYR A 244 26.06 8.52 -14.29
N ASP A 245 26.97 8.95 -15.17
CA ASP A 245 27.49 8.16 -16.30
C ASP A 245 28.13 6.83 -15.85
N VAL A 246 28.92 6.83 -14.76
CA VAL A 246 29.47 5.59 -14.18
C VAL A 246 28.38 4.58 -13.81
N SER A 247 27.24 5.06 -13.34
CA SER A 247 26.09 4.23 -12.94
C SER A 247 25.35 3.73 -14.18
N MET A 248 25.18 4.60 -15.19
CA MET A 248 24.61 4.25 -16.48
C MET A 248 25.45 3.22 -17.24
N ALA A 249 26.79 3.32 -17.27
CA ALA A 249 27.67 2.35 -17.89
C ALA A 249 27.59 0.96 -17.21
N ARG A 250 27.27 0.91 -15.91
CA ARG A 250 26.98 -0.35 -15.21
C ARG A 250 25.62 -0.91 -15.63
N TYR A 251 24.59 -0.06 -15.67
CA TYR A 251 23.27 -0.43 -16.13
C TYR A 251 23.28 -0.93 -17.58
N GLU A 252 24.02 -0.28 -18.46
CA GLU A 252 24.21 -0.69 -19.85
C GLU A 252 24.80 -2.11 -19.94
N ARG A 253 25.94 -2.36 -19.26
CA ARG A 253 26.58 -3.68 -19.25
C ARG A 253 25.66 -4.78 -18.71
N ASN A 254 24.90 -4.50 -17.65
CA ASN A 254 23.95 -5.46 -17.08
C ASN A 254 22.73 -5.67 -18.00
N SER A 255 22.26 -4.61 -18.67
CA SER A 255 21.17 -4.67 -19.66
C SER A 255 21.56 -5.52 -20.86
N ILE A 256 22.80 -5.37 -21.37
CA ILE A 256 23.31 -6.22 -22.46
C ILE A 256 23.26 -7.69 -22.06
N LYS A 257 23.70 -8.06 -20.84
CA LYS A 257 23.59 -9.45 -20.34
C LYS A 257 22.13 -9.91 -20.24
N ALA A 258 21.22 -9.05 -19.79
CA ALA A 258 19.80 -9.37 -19.69
C ALA A 258 19.15 -9.60 -21.07
N TYR A 259 19.47 -8.79 -22.07
CA TYR A 259 18.97 -8.95 -23.45
C TYR A 259 19.59 -10.14 -24.17
N THR A 260 20.91 -10.32 -24.07
CA THR A 260 21.59 -11.48 -24.68
C THR A 260 21.13 -12.80 -24.07
N SER A 261 20.90 -12.87 -22.76
CA SER A 261 20.31 -14.07 -22.13
C SER A 261 18.88 -14.34 -22.60
N LEU A 262 18.09 -13.32 -22.94
CA LEU A 262 16.77 -13.48 -23.55
C LEU A 262 16.88 -14.08 -24.95
N ALA A 263 17.83 -13.60 -25.75
CA ALA A 263 18.04 -14.09 -27.11
C ALA A 263 18.39 -15.59 -27.11
N TRP A 264 19.27 -16.03 -26.21
CA TRP A 264 19.61 -17.45 -26.07
C TRP A 264 18.42 -18.31 -25.61
N LEU A 265 17.60 -17.81 -24.68
CA LEU A 265 16.35 -18.48 -24.28
C LEU A 265 15.41 -18.66 -25.48
N ASN A 266 15.15 -17.58 -26.22
CA ASN A 266 14.24 -17.61 -27.38
C ASN A 266 14.77 -18.55 -28.47
N PHE A 267 16.08 -18.56 -28.70
CA PHE A 267 16.71 -19.48 -29.66
C PHE A 267 16.54 -20.94 -29.24
N GLY A 268 16.83 -21.28 -27.98
CA GLY A 268 16.65 -22.65 -27.48
C GLY A 268 15.19 -23.11 -27.53
N GLN A 269 14.26 -22.24 -27.18
CA GLN A 269 12.82 -22.48 -27.31
C GLN A 269 12.41 -22.75 -28.76
N ALA A 270 12.86 -21.92 -29.70
CA ALA A 270 12.60 -22.09 -31.12
C ALA A 270 13.22 -23.39 -31.66
N ALA A 271 14.44 -23.75 -31.24
CA ALA A 271 15.11 -24.97 -31.66
C ALA A 271 14.37 -26.24 -31.19
N ILE A 272 13.94 -26.28 -29.91
CA ILE A 272 13.17 -27.42 -29.35
C ILE A 272 11.84 -27.56 -30.09
N PHE A 273 11.12 -26.46 -30.29
CA PHE A 273 9.85 -26.47 -31.01
C PHE A 273 10.03 -26.91 -32.47
N ALA A 274 11.00 -26.33 -33.18
CA ALA A 274 11.29 -26.67 -34.57
C ALA A 274 11.63 -28.16 -34.72
N ALA A 275 12.45 -28.72 -33.82
CA ALA A 275 12.77 -30.14 -33.84
C ALA A 275 11.53 -31.02 -33.66
N GLY A 276 10.67 -30.72 -32.66
CA GLY A 276 9.43 -31.48 -32.43
C GLY A 276 8.43 -31.37 -33.58
N LEU A 277 8.29 -30.17 -34.15
CA LEU A 277 7.47 -29.93 -35.34
C LEU A 277 8.00 -30.71 -36.55
N THR A 278 9.30 -30.62 -36.84
CA THR A 278 9.92 -31.35 -37.96
C THR A 278 9.76 -32.86 -37.82
N ILE A 279 9.96 -33.43 -36.62
CA ILE A 279 9.75 -34.87 -36.38
C ILE A 279 8.29 -35.25 -36.68
N SER A 280 7.33 -34.48 -36.18
CA SER A 280 5.90 -34.71 -36.41
C SER A 280 5.53 -34.61 -37.90
N MET A 281 6.09 -33.63 -38.61
CA MET A 281 5.93 -33.45 -40.05
C MET A 281 6.50 -34.62 -40.85
N VAL A 282 7.72 -35.08 -40.53
CA VAL A 282 8.35 -36.24 -41.18
C VAL A 282 7.55 -37.52 -40.94
N MET A 283 7.02 -37.71 -39.73
CA MET A 283 6.11 -38.83 -39.44
C MET A 283 4.85 -38.74 -40.29
N CYS A 284 4.27 -37.54 -40.45
CA CYS A 284 3.09 -37.34 -41.29
C CYS A 284 3.36 -37.66 -42.76
N VAL A 285 4.50 -37.23 -43.31
CA VAL A 285 4.93 -37.54 -44.69
C VAL A 285 5.11 -39.04 -44.90
N ARG A 286 5.71 -39.76 -43.95
CA ARG A 286 5.82 -41.22 -44.03
C ARG A 286 4.45 -41.90 -43.99
N GLY A 287 3.53 -41.41 -43.17
CA GLY A 287 2.16 -41.91 -43.14
C GLY A 287 1.38 -41.61 -44.43
N PHE A 288 1.65 -40.46 -45.08
CA PHE A 288 1.10 -40.13 -46.39
C PHE A 288 1.61 -41.10 -47.47
N GLN A 289 2.92 -41.38 -47.49
CA GLN A 289 3.51 -42.39 -48.39
C GLN A 289 2.96 -43.80 -48.16
N ALA A 290 2.61 -44.14 -46.91
CA ALA A 290 1.96 -45.40 -46.55
C ALA A 290 0.44 -45.42 -46.80
N GLY A 291 -0.15 -44.34 -47.32
CA GLY A 291 -1.59 -44.23 -47.59
C GLY A 291 -2.47 -44.07 -46.34
N THR A 292 -1.88 -43.78 -45.18
CA THR A 292 -2.59 -43.65 -43.88
C THR A 292 -3.00 -42.21 -43.54
N ASN A 293 -2.30 -41.20 -44.10
CA ASN A 293 -2.55 -39.77 -43.86
C ASN A 293 -2.85 -39.04 -45.17
N THR A 294 -3.54 -37.90 -45.09
CA THR A 294 -3.80 -37.00 -46.24
C THR A 294 -2.83 -35.81 -46.31
N VAL A 295 -2.91 -35.01 -47.38
CA VAL A 295 -2.16 -33.73 -47.45
C VAL A 295 -2.68 -32.74 -46.41
N GLY A 296 -3.99 -32.75 -46.12
CA GLY A 296 -4.59 -31.93 -45.08
C GLY A 296 -4.16 -32.32 -43.66
N ASP A 297 -3.81 -33.59 -43.40
CA ASP A 297 -3.24 -34.02 -42.11
C ASP A 297 -1.89 -33.36 -41.79
N PHE A 298 -1.07 -33.14 -42.82
CA PHE A 298 0.18 -32.38 -42.69
C PHE A 298 -0.10 -30.94 -42.25
N VAL A 299 -1.09 -30.30 -42.84
CA VAL A 299 -1.52 -28.94 -42.47
C VAL A 299 -2.13 -28.92 -41.07
N LEU A 300 -2.91 -29.93 -40.70
CA LEU A 300 -3.54 -30.07 -39.38
C LEU A 300 -2.52 -30.06 -38.26
N ILE A 301 -1.54 -30.97 -38.32
CA ILE A 301 -0.50 -31.10 -37.29
C ILE A 301 0.32 -29.82 -37.21
N ASN A 302 0.71 -29.24 -38.36
CA ASN A 302 1.48 -28.01 -38.37
C ASN A 302 0.72 -26.86 -37.70
N ALA A 303 -0.55 -26.67 -38.05
CA ALA A 303 -1.40 -25.63 -37.49
C ALA A 303 -1.62 -25.82 -35.98
N MET A 304 -1.92 -27.05 -35.52
CA MET A 304 -2.11 -27.35 -34.10
C MET A 304 -0.86 -27.12 -33.26
N LEU A 305 0.31 -27.55 -33.75
CA LEU A 305 1.57 -27.37 -33.02
C LEU A 305 1.99 -25.88 -32.97
N ILE A 306 1.83 -25.13 -34.06
CA ILE A 306 2.08 -23.67 -34.06
C ILE A 306 1.13 -22.95 -33.11
N GLN A 307 -0.14 -23.34 -33.09
CA GLN A 307 -1.13 -22.76 -32.18
C GLN A 307 -0.72 -22.96 -30.72
N LEU A 308 -0.23 -24.15 -30.37
CA LEU A 308 0.29 -24.45 -29.04
C LEU A 308 1.60 -23.68 -28.70
N TYR A 309 2.44 -23.39 -29.69
CA TYR A 309 3.69 -22.65 -29.48
C TYR A 309 3.46 -21.23 -28.97
N ILE A 310 2.42 -20.55 -29.45
CA ILE A 310 2.13 -19.15 -29.10
C ILE A 310 2.01 -18.96 -27.57
N PRO A 311 1.11 -19.66 -26.85
CA PRO A 311 1.00 -19.49 -25.41
C PRO A 311 2.20 -20.08 -24.65
N LEU A 312 2.86 -21.13 -25.17
CA LEU A 312 4.07 -21.69 -24.57
C LEU A 312 5.23 -20.69 -24.54
N ASN A 313 5.38 -19.85 -25.57
CA ASN A 313 6.41 -18.81 -25.63
C ASN A 313 6.35 -17.81 -24.46
N PHE A 314 5.15 -17.57 -23.93
CA PHE A 314 4.96 -16.69 -22.79
C PHE A 314 5.24 -17.37 -21.43
N MET A 315 5.38 -18.70 -21.37
CA MET A 315 5.43 -19.44 -20.10
C MET A 315 6.60 -19.07 -19.18
N GLY A 316 7.73 -18.62 -19.73
CA GLY A 316 8.83 -18.11 -18.91
C GLY A 316 8.45 -16.85 -18.12
N THR A 317 7.70 -15.95 -18.75
CA THR A 317 7.14 -14.75 -18.09
C THR A 317 6.09 -15.15 -17.07
N VAL A 318 5.17 -16.04 -17.44
CA VAL A 318 4.10 -16.56 -16.55
C VAL A 318 4.70 -17.17 -15.29
N TYR A 319 5.69 -18.04 -15.42
CA TYR A 319 6.36 -18.70 -14.30
C TYR A 319 6.95 -17.66 -13.32
N ARG A 320 7.69 -16.69 -13.86
CA ARG A 320 8.32 -15.63 -13.05
C ARG A 320 7.28 -14.76 -12.35
N GLU A 321 6.24 -14.34 -13.06
CA GLU A 321 5.20 -13.45 -12.52
C GLU A 321 4.35 -14.14 -11.47
N ILE A 322 4.00 -15.42 -11.69
CA ILE A 322 3.32 -16.23 -10.67
C ILE A 322 4.18 -16.37 -9.42
N LYS A 323 5.48 -16.64 -9.56
CA LYS A 323 6.41 -16.73 -8.43
C LYS A 323 6.50 -15.42 -7.66
N GLN A 324 6.60 -14.30 -8.36
CA GLN A 324 6.65 -12.97 -7.74
C GLN A 324 5.32 -12.62 -7.05
N ALA A 325 4.20 -12.83 -7.73
CA ALA A 325 2.87 -12.59 -7.16
C ALA A 325 2.63 -13.43 -5.91
N THR A 326 3.07 -14.70 -5.91
CA THR A 326 3.01 -15.58 -4.74
C THR A 326 3.74 -14.96 -3.55
N LEU A 327 4.97 -14.46 -3.74
CA LEU A 327 5.74 -13.80 -2.68
C LEU A 327 5.08 -12.51 -2.17
N ASP A 328 4.56 -11.69 -3.08
CA ASP A 328 3.91 -10.42 -2.72
C ASP A 328 2.60 -10.67 -1.93
N ILE A 329 1.82 -11.67 -2.34
CA ILE A 329 0.61 -12.10 -1.65
C ILE A 329 0.96 -12.72 -0.28
N GLU A 330 1.97 -13.59 -0.19
CA GLU A 330 2.43 -14.14 1.09
C GLU A 330 2.89 -13.03 2.05
N GLN A 331 3.60 -12.02 1.55
CA GLN A 331 3.99 -10.87 2.37
C GLN A 331 2.77 -10.09 2.87
N MET A 332 1.76 -9.86 2.03
CA MET A 332 0.51 -9.22 2.42
C MET A 332 -0.25 -10.05 3.47
N PHE A 333 -0.41 -11.36 3.26
CA PHE A 333 -1.05 -12.24 4.25
C PHE A 333 -0.27 -12.36 5.55
N SER A 334 1.06 -12.24 5.53
CA SER A 334 1.86 -12.19 6.76
C SER A 334 1.56 -10.94 7.60
N LEU A 335 1.15 -9.83 6.97
CA LEU A 335 0.67 -8.64 7.69
C LEU A 335 -0.71 -8.87 8.29
N ILE A 336 -1.63 -9.45 7.52
CA ILE A 336 -2.99 -9.77 7.99
C ILE A 336 -2.96 -10.80 9.12
N GLY A 337 -2.05 -11.78 9.04
CA GLY A 337 -1.90 -12.83 10.04
C GLY A 337 -1.18 -12.37 11.31
N ARG A 338 -0.73 -11.12 11.40
CA ARG A 338 -0.14 -10.58 12.63
C ARG A 338 -1.24 -10.08 13.56
N ASP A 339 -1.34 -10.68 14.73
CA ASP A 339 -2.29 -10.23 15.74
C ASP A 339 -1.95 -8.82 16.25
N PRO A 340 -2.95 -7.93 16.42
CA PRO A 340 -2.76 -6.67 17.13
C PRO A 340 -2.23 -6.89 18.54
N GLU A 341 -1.23 -6.10 18.93
CA GLU A 341 -0.65 -6.13 20.29
C GLU A 341 -1.68 -5.76 21.36
N ILE A 342 -2.63 -4.88 21.01
CA ILE A 342 -3.66 -4.36 21.92
C ILE A 342 -5.02 -4.70 21.32
N GLN A 343 -5.80 -5.49 22.05
CA GLN A 343 -7.14 -5.93 21.65
C GLN A 343 -8.13 -5.72 22.79
N ASP A 344 -9.38 -5.45 22.43
CA ASP A 344 -10.47 -5.42 23.39
C ASP A 344 -10.74 -6.86 23.85
N LYS A 345 -10.99 -7.04 25.15
CA LYS A 345 -11.37 -8.34 25.66
C LYS A 345 -12.74 -8.74 25.08
N PRO A 346 -12.98 -10.04 24.83
CA PRO A 346 -14.30 -10.49 24.40
C PRO A 346 -15.40 -10.03 25.37
N GLY A 347 -16.36 -9.24 24.88
CA GLY A 347 -17.45 -8.70 25.69
C GLY A 347 -17.10 -7.45 26.52
N ALA A 348 -15.97 -6.79 26.26
CA ALA A 348 -15.64 -5.50 26.89
C ALA A 348 -16.81 -4.49 26.74
N PRO A 349 -17.26 -3.85 27.83
CA PRO A 349 -18.30 -2.83 27.74
C PRO A 349 -17.75 -1.52 27.16
N ALA A 350 -18.65 -0.65 26.70
CA ALA A 350 -18.30 0.71 26.33
C ALA A 350 -18.06 1.56 27.59
N LEU A 351 -17.19 2.56 27.49
CA LEU A 351 -16.89 3.50 28.58
C LEU A 351 -18.13 4.34 28.92
N ASP A 352 -18.57 4.31 30.18
CA ASP A 352 -19.62 5.21 30.70
C ASP A 352 -18.96 6.40 31.42
N VAL A 353 -18.81 7.54 30.74
CA VAL A 353 -18.20 8.74 31.35
C VAL A 353 -19.28 9.61 31.99
N ARG A 354 -19.19 9.79 33.31
CA ARG A 354 -20.13 10.60 34.10
C ARG A 354 -19.52 11.93 34.52
N ALA A 355 -18.31 11.88 35.08
CA ALA A 355 -17.59 13.04 35.59
C ALA A 355 -16.29 13.27 34.81
N GLY A 356 -15.67 12.20 34.30
CA GLY A 356 -14.42 12.26 33.54
C GLY A 356 -13.17 12.34 34.40
N THR A 357 -13.19 11.79 35.62
CA THR A 357 -12.00 11.73 36.48
C THR A 357 -11.01 10.70 35.92
N VAL A 358 -9.73 11.07 35.81
CA VAL A 358 -8.67 10.17 35.29
C VAL A 358 -7.73 9.79 36.42
N THR A 359 -7.45 8.51 36.63
CA THR A 359 -6.57 8.04 37.70
C THR A 359 -5.48 7.13 37.14
N PHE A 360 -4.23 7.40 37.50
CA PHE A 360 -3.10 6.50 37.29
C PHE A 360 -2.76 5.85 38.62
N GLU A 361 -2.70 4.51 38.66
CA GLU A 361 -2.39 3.73 39.88
C GLU A 361 -1.17 2.83 39.66
N ASP A 362 -0.05 3.15 40.34
CA ASP A 362 1.20 2.39 40.34
C ASP A 362 1.74 2.04 38.94
N VAL A 363 1.61 3.00 38.01
CA VAL A 363 1.88 2.76 36.60
C VAL A 363 3.38 2.64 36.32
N HIS A 364 3.78 1.47 35.86
CA HIS A 364 5.12 1.18 35.35
C HIS A 364 5.07 0.92 33.86
N PHE A 365 5.99 1.51 33.11
CA PHE A 365 6.01 1.34 31.66
C PHE A 365 7.41 1.51 31.07
N ALA A 366 7.68 0.68 30.06
CA ALA A 366 8.87 0.74 29.21
C ALA A 366 8.48 0.39 27.77
N TYR A 367 8.96 1.16 26.78
CA TYR A 367 8.80 0.78 25.37
C TYR A 367 9.60 -0.47 25.03
N VAL A 368 10.75 -0.63 25.69
CA VAL A 368 11.70 -1.73 25.58
C VAL A 368 12.06 -2.11 27.02
N PRO A 369 11.91 -3.38 27.44
CA PRO A 369 12.01 -3.77 28.86
C PRO A 369 13.28 -3.28 29.58
N GLU A 370 14.39 -3.17 28.86
CA GLU A 370 15.69 -2.76 29.38
C GLU A 370 15.76 -1.25 29.71
N ARG A 371 14.77 -0.44 29.31
CA ARG A 371 14.75 1.01 29.49
C ARG A 371 13.42 1.49 30.10
N PRO A 372 13.24 1.38 31.43
CA PRO A 372 12.02 1.83 32.10
C PRO A 372 11.85 3.35 31.99
N ILE A 373 10.67 3.78 31.54
CA ILE A 373 10.30 5.18 31.36
C ILE A 373 9.47 5.68 32.54
N LEU A 374 8.44 4.94 32.96
CA LEU A 374 7.63 5.25 34.14
C LEU A 374 7.89 4.19 35.22
N ARG A 375 8.08 4.65 36.47
CA ARG A 375 8.58 3.82 37.58
C ARG A 375 7.62 3.83 38.77
N GLY A 376 6.33 3.57 38.52
CA GLY A 376 5.31 3.52 39.57
C GLY A 376 4.70 4.89 39.86
N ILE A 377 4.21 5.56 38.81
CA ILE A 377 3.54 6.86 38.98
C ILE A 377 2.08 6.64 39.40
N SER A 378 1.62 7.43 40.37
CA SER A 378 0.22 7.43 40.82
C SER A 378 -0.29 8.85 40.98
N PHE A 379 -1.31 9.25 40.24
CA PHE A 379 -1.91 10.59 40.36
C PHE A 379 -3.35 10.57 39.83
N GLU A 380 -4.10 11.61 40.18
CA GLU A 380 -5.50 11.78 39.79
C GLU A 380 -5.67 13.13 39.08
N VAL A 381 -6.54 13.15 38.07
CA VAL A 381 -7.02 14.34 37.39
C VAL A 381 -8.51 14.44 37.71
N PRO A 382 -8.90 15.24 38.72
CA PRO A 382 -10.29 15.34 39.14
C PRO A 382 -11.18 15.88 38.02
N ALA A 383 -12.45 15.49 38.03
CA ALA A 383 -13.44 15.96 37.08
C ALA A 383 -13.46 17.50 36.94
N GLY A 384 -13.35 18.00 35.71
CA GLY A 384 -13.41 19.43 35.40
C GLY A 384 -12.19 20.25 35.87
N LYS A 385 -11.14 19.60 36.38
CA LYS A 385 -9.90 20.23 36.80
C LYS A 385 -8.82 20.13 35.74
N THR A 386 -7.90 21.09 35.77
CA THR A 386 -6.74 21.13 34.88
C THR A 386 -5.48 20.74 35.64
N ILE A 387 -4.91 19.59 35.30
CA ILE A 387 -3.64 19.13 35.87
C ILE A 387 -2.55 19.25 34.82
N ALA A 388 -1.44 19.87 35.20
CA ALA A 388 -0.28 20.01 34.35
C ALA A 388 0.80 19.00 34.71
N ILE A 389 1.48 18.46 33.69
CA ILE A 389 2.64 17.58 33.83
C ILE A 389 3.83 18.25 33.17
N VAL A 390 4.85 18.53 33.98
CA VAL A 390 6.08 19.20 33.57
C VAL A 390 7.30 18.41 34.00
N GLY A 391 8.47 18.74 33.45
CA GLY A 391 9.71 18.06 33.76
C GLY A 391 10.73 18.14 32.63
N PRO A 392 12.00 17.77 32.89
CA PRO A 392 13.04 17.78 31.88
C PRO A 392 12.73 16.85 30.69
N SER A 393 13.47 17.05 29.59
CA SER A 393 13.41 16.14 28.44
C SER A 393 13.75 14.71 28.85
N GLY A 394 12.96 13.74 28.40
CA GLY A 394 13.13 12.34 28.78
C GLY A 394 12.50 11.92 30.11
N ALA A 395 11.79 12.83 30.81
CA ALA A 395 11.11 12.50 32.07
C ALA A 395 9.91 11.53 31.92
N GLY A 396 9.46 11.24 30.70
CA GLY A 396 8.36 10.32 30.42
C GLY A 396 6.99 10.96 30.12
N LYS A 397 6.90 12.29 30.03
CA LYS A 397 5.64 13.04 29.87
C LYS A 397 4.74 12.56 28.72
N SER A 398 5.25 12.54 27.48
CA SER A 398 4.48 12.09 26.30
C SER A 398 4.12 10.60 26.30
N THR A 399 4.63 9.83 27.26
CA THR A 399 4.20 8.44 27.45
C THR A 399 2.85 8.38 28.17
N ILE A 400 2.54 9.37 29.00
CA ILE A 400 1.28 9.44 29.75
C ILE A 400 0.10 9.63 28.79
N SER A 401 0.21 10.56 27.84
CA SER A 401 -0.80 10.74 26.79
C SER A 401 -1.00 9.45 25.98
N ARG A 402 0.09 8.78 25.59
CA ARG A 402 0.03 7.52 24.82
C ARG A 402 -0.60 6.36 25.59
N LEU A 403 -0.35 6.26 26.89
CA LEU A 403 -0.97 5.24 27.75
C LEU A 403 -2.45 5.53 27.99
N LEU A 404 -2.83 6.81 28.19
CA LEU A 404 -4.23 7.20 28.36
C LEU A 404 -5.08 6.90 27.11
N PHE A 405 -4.51 7.07 25.90
CA PHE A 405 -5.12 6.66 24.64
C PHE A 405 -5.08 5.14 24.37
N ARG A 406 -4.50 4.37 25.29
CA ARG A 406 -4.24 2.93 25.19
C ARG A 406 -3.55 2.56 23.86
N PHE A 407 -2.54 3.35 23.47
CA PHE A 407 -1.61 2.97 22.40
C PHE A 407 -0.57 1.94 22.89
N TYR A 408 -0.41 1.86 24.21
CA TYR A 408 0.39 0.88 24.93
C TYR A 408 -0.37 0.50 26.20
N GLU A 409 -0.09 -0.68 26.74
CA GLU A 409 -0.57 -1.09 28.05
C GLU A 409 0.57 -0.97 29.08
N PRO A 410 0.26 -0.56 30.33
CA PRO A 410 1.25 -0.52 31.38
C PRO A 410 1.75 -1.94 31.70
N GLN A 411 3.03 -2.07 32.07
CA GLN A 411 3.62 -3.35 32.47
C GLN A 411 3.16 -3.77 33.88
N LYS A 412 2.85 -2.78 34.72
CA LYS A 412 2.28 -2.93 36.07
C LYS A 412 1.46 -1.68 36.38
N GLY A 413 0.46 -1.83 37.24
CA GLY A 413 -0.48 -0.77 37.56
C GLY A 413 -1.61 -0.69 36.54
N ARG A 414 -2.47 0.33 36.68
CA ARG A 414 -3.63 0.51 35.81
C ARG A 414 -4.00 1.98 35.66
N ILE A 415 -4.81 2.27 34.65
CA ILE A 415 -5.32 3.60 34.35
C ILE A 415 -6.84 3.52 34.33
N LEU A 416 -7.49 4.42 35.05
CA LEU A 416 -8.93 4.42 35.26
C LEU A 416 -9.53 5.72 34.69
N ILE A 417 -10.73 5.64 34.13
CA ILE A 417 -11.60 6.79 33.88
C ILE A 417 -12.92 6.55 34.61
N ASP A 418 -13.28 7.44 35.53
CA ASP A 418 -14.43 7.29 36.45
C ASP A 418 -14.44 5.91 37.14
N GLY A 419 -13.26 5.43 37.55
CA GLY A 419 -13.07 4.13 38.21
C GLY A 419 -13.11 2.91 37.28
N GLN A 420 -13.36 3.08 35.98
CA GLN A 420 -13.35 2.00 34.99
C GLN A 420 -11.94 1.83 34.42
N ASP A 421 -11.39 0.63 34.51
CA ASP A 421 -10.06 0.32 33.94
C ASP A 421 -10.10 0.33 32.41
N ILE A 422 -9.30 1.19 31.80
CA ILE A 422 -9.27 1.36 30.33
C ILE A 422 -8.84 0.07 29.59
N ALA A 423 -8.18 -0.86 30.27
CA ALA A 423 -7.81 -2.17 29.72
C ALA A 423 -9.02 -3.12 29.56
N GLU A 424 -10.09 -2.91 30.33
CA GLU A 424 -11.31 -3.73 30.31
C GLU A 424 -12.40 -3.17 29.38
N ILE A 425 -12.18 -1.98 28.81
CA ILE A 425 -13.17 -1.21 28.05
C ILE A 425 -12.88 -1.24 26.55
N GLN A 426 -13.91 -1.05 25.72
CA GLN A 426 -13.77 -0.94 24.27
C GLN A 426 -12.92 0.28 23.86
N GLN A 427 -11.87 0.05 23.08
CA GLN A 427 -10.95 1.09 22.60
C GLN A 427 -11.66 2.23 21.86
N VAL A 428 -12.69 1.92 21.08
CA VAL A 428 -13.46 2.93 20.32
C VAL A 428 -14.12 3.91 21.28
N SER A 429 -14.82 3.41 22.31
CA SER A 429 -15.50 4.23 23.31
C SER A 429 -14.52 5.06 24.16
N LEU A 430 -13.39 4.46 24.55
CA LEU A 430 -12.30 5.14 25.26
C LEU A 430 -11.76 6.31 24.43
N ARG A 431 -11.38 6.05 23.18
CA ARG A 431 -10.78 7.07 22.31
C ARG A 431 -11.81 8.12 21.89
N SER A 432 -13.10 7.82 21.83
CA SER A 432 -14.13 8.84 21.61
C SER A 432 -14.27 9.82 22.79
N ALA A 433 -14.04 9.35 24.02
CA ALA A 433 -14.13 10.17 25.22
C ALA A 433 -12.93 11.10 25.46
N ILE A 434 -11.82 10.92 24.73
CA ILE A 434 -10.58 11.68 24.94
C ILE A 434 -10.26 12.57 23.74
N GLY A 435 -10.10 13.87 23.97
CA GLY A 435 -9.58 14.86 23.03
C GLY A 435 -8.06 14.97 23.09
N MET A 436 -7.44 15.28 21.96
CA MET A 436 -5.98 15.44 21.87
C MET A 436 -5.66 16.62 20.96
N VAL A 437 -4.93 17.58 21.51
CA VAL A 437 -4.21 18.60 20.75
C VAL A 437 -2.71 18.27 20.82
N PRO A 438 -2.13 17.63 19.78
CA PRO A 438 -0.73 17.20 19.80
C PRO A 438 0.23 18.35 19.51
N GLN A 439 1.52 18.10 19.73
CA GLN A 439 2.62 19.02 19.40
C GLN A 439 2.69 19.28 17.89
N ASP A 440 2.77 18.20 17.11
CA ASP A 440 2.85 18.24 15.66
C ASP A 440 1.50 17.89 15.06
N THR A 441 0.74 18.92 14.67
CA THR A 441 -0.52 18.72 13.98
C THR A 441 -0.28 18.36 12.51
N VAL A 442 -0.71 17.15 12.14
CA VAL A 442 -0.71 16.67 10.76
C VAL A 442 -2.05 16.99 10.08
N LEU A 443 -1.98 17.40 8.82
CA LEU A 443 -3.13 17.60 7.95
C LEU A 443 -3.22 16.44 6.96
N PHE A 444 -4.43 15.99 6.69
CA PHE A 444 -4.70 15.16 5.53
C PHE A 444 -4.54 15.99 4.26
N ASN A 445 -4.07 15.34 3.20
CA ASN A 445 -3.98 15.92 1.85
C ASN A 445 -5.39 16.04 1.24
N ASP A 446 -6.17 16.99 1.75
CA ASP A 446 -7.58 17.21 1.44
C ASP A 446 -7.96 18.67 1.78
N THR A 447 -9.23 19.02 1.71
CA THR A 447 -9.72 20.38 2.02
C THR A 447 -9.58 20.73 3.51
N ILE A 448 -9.59 22.03 3.81
CA ILE A 448 -9.68 22.50 5.21
C ILE A 448 -10.96 21.95 5.86
N GLU A 449 -12.09 21.96 5.14
CA GLU A 449 -13.35 21.41 5.62
C GLU A 449 -13.21 19.96 6.04
N TYR A 450 -12.63 19.10 5.19
CA TYR A 450 -12.40 17.69 5.51
C TYR A 450 -11.55 17.54 6.77
N ASN A 451 -10.47 18.32 6.86
CA ASN A 451 -9.58 18.31 8.01
C ASN A 451 -10.31 18.73 9.31
N LEU A 452 -11.23 19.68 9.28
CA LEU A 452 -12.03 20.07 10.45
C LEU A 452 -13.08 19.00 10.78
N ARG A 453 -13.87 18.57 9.79
CA ARG A 453 -14.91 17.55 9.88
C ARG A 453 -14.38 16.20 10.38
N TYR A 454 -13.08 15.95 10.24
CA TYR A 454 -12.40 14.79 10.84
C TYR A 454 -12.62 14.65 12.36
N GLY A 455 -12.84 15.76 13.07
CA GLY A 455 -13.17 15.73 14.50
C GLY A 455 -14.52 15.08 14.81
N ARG A 456 -15.50 15.23 13.92
CA ARG A 456 -16.83 14.60 13.97
C ARG A 456 -17.44 14.54 12.56
N PRO A 457 -17.47 13.36 11.90
CA PRO A 457 -17.88 13.24 10.50
C PRO A 457 -19.28 13.80 10.19
N GLU A 458 -20.21 13.63 11.13
CA GLU A 458 -21.61 14.07 11.02
C GLU A 458 -21.83 15.56 11.32
N ALA A 459 -20.76 16.34 11.59
CA ALA A 459 -20.90 17.76 11.88
C ALA A 459 -21.49 18.53 10.69
N THR A 460 -22.46 19.40 10.97
CA THR A 460 -23.02 20.29 9.96
C THR A 460 -22.02 21.40 9.61
N GLN A 461 -22.21 22.05 8.45
CA GLN A 461 -21.34 23.16 8.04
C GLN A 461 -21.33 24.30 9.08
N GLY A 462 -22.47 24.61 9.69
CA GLY A 462 -22.55 25.63 10.74
C GLY A 462 -21.75 25.28 11.99
N GLU A 463 -21.71 24.01 12.38
CA GLU A 463 -20.88 23.54 13.51
C GLU A 463 -19.39 23.61 13.18
N ILE A 464 -19.01 23.32 11.93
CA ILE A 464 -17.62 23.45 11.45
C ILE A 464 -17.16 24.91 11.51
N GLU A 465 -17.99 25.84 11.04
CA GLU A 465 -17.70 27.27 11.09
C GLU A 465 -17.60 27.79 12.53
N GLU A 466 -18.50 27.33 13.41
CA GLU A 466 -18.46 27.69 14.82
C GLU A 466 -17.19 27.18 15.51
N ALA A 467 -16.80 25.93 15.26
CA ALA A 467 -15.56 25.37 15.78
C ALA A 467 -14.33 26.12 15.25
N ALA A 468 -14.33 26.50 13.97
CA ALA A 468 -13.28 27.31 13.36
C ALA A 468 -13.22 28.73 13.97
N ARG A 469 -14.37 29.32 14.33
CA ARG A 469 -14.46 30.62 15.00
C ARG A 469 -13.89 30.54 16.42
N LEU A 470 -14.27 29.52 17.19
CA LEU A 470 -13.78 29.28 18.54
C LEU A 470 -12.26 29.01 18.56
N ALA A 471 -11.73 28.30 17.56
CA ALA A 471 -10.30 28.12 17.36
C ALA A 471 -9.58 29.33 16.74
N GLN A 472 -10.33 30.38 16.37
CA GLN A 472 -9.88 31.61 15.70
C GLN A 472 -9.15 31.39 14.36
N ILE A 473 -9.54 30.37 13.59
CA ILE A 473 -9.03 30.13 12.23
C ILE A 473 -10.03 30.53 11.14
N ASP A 474 -11.31 30.73 11.48
CA ASP A 474 -12.37 31.09 10.51
C ASP A 474 -12.03 32.31 9.64
N ARG A 475 -11.46 33.37 10.22
CA ARG A 475 -11.08 34.58 9.46
C ARG A 475 -9.99 34.30 8.42
N PHE A 476 -9.01 33.48 8.78
CA PHE A 476 -7.97 33.06 7.84
C PHE A 476 -8.59 32.24 6.71
N ILE A 477 -9.44 31.26 7.03
CA ILE A 477 -10.12 30.42 6.04
C ILE A 477 -10.93 31.29 5.08
N LYS A 478 -11.72 32.24 5.58
CA LYS A 478 -12.53 33.18 4.76
C LYS A 478 -11.70 34.12 3.90
N SER A 479 -10.42 34.33 4.22
CA SER A 479 -9.52 35.13 3.38
C SER A 479 -8.95 34.35 2.18
N LEU A 480 -9.06 33.02 2.21
CA LEU A 480 -8.59 32.17 1.11
C LEU A 480 -9.58 32.19 -0.06
N PRO A 481 -9.11 32.13 -1.32
CA PRO A 481 -9.99 32.17 -2.50
C PRO A 481 -11.07 31.08 -2.51
N GLU A 482 -10.74 29.87 -2.04
CA GLU A 482 -11.64 28.71 -2.01
C GLU A 482 -12.29 28.50 -0.62
N GLY A 483 -12.01 29.39 0.34
CA GLY A 483 -12.54 29.27 1.70
C GLY A 483 -12.23 27.91 2.32
N TYR A 484 -13.28 27.26 2.84
CA TYR A 484 -13.21 25.93 3.45
C TYR A 484 -12.84 24.81 2.45
N GLN A 485 -13.05 25.01 1.14
CA GLN A 485 -12.69 24.04 0.10
C GLN A 485 -11.21 24.10 -0.29
N THR A 486 -10.44 25.05 0.27
CA THR A 486 -9.01 25.17 -0.03
C THR A 486 -8.28 23.86 0.30
N SER A 487 -7.57 23.31 -0.68
CA SER A 487 -6.76 22.10 -0.51
C SER A 487 -5.50 22.38 0.32
N VAL A 488 -5.27 21.57 1.36
CA VAL A 488 -4.11 21.67 2.28
C VAL A 488 -3.34 20.34 2.34
N GLY A 489 -2.16 20.36 2.96
CA GLY A 489 -1.30 19.18 3.14
C GLY A 489 0.07 19.36 2.48
N GLU A 490 0.73 18.25 2.14
CA GLU A 490 2.07 18.25 1.50
C GLU A 490 2.04 18.81 0.07
N ARG A 491 0.94 18.59 -0.66
CA ARG A 491 0.75 19.00 -2.07
C ARG A 491 -0.16 20.22 -2.25
N GLY A 492 -0.77 20.70 -1.16
CA GLY A 492 -1.70 21.84 -1.16
C GLY A 492 -1.08 23.09 -0.54
N LEU A 493 -1.93 24.03 -0.12
CA LEU A 493 -1.51 25.21 0.63
C LEU A 493 -0.81 24.77 1.93
N LYS A 494 0.38 25.30 2.17
CA LYS A 494 1.12 25.06 3.42
C LYS A 494 0.61 26.03 4.49
N LEU A 495 -0.11 25.50 5.47
CA LEU A 495 -0.49 26.25 6.67
C LEU A 495 0.73 26.50 7.57
N SER A 496 0.74 27.66 8.23
CA SER A 496 1.71 27.98 9.28
C SER A 496 1.57 27.04 10.49
N GLY A 497 2.57 26.99 11.36
CA GLY A 497 2.50 26.16 12.58
C GLY A 497 1.29 26.50 13.46
N GLY A 498 1.00 27.80 13.63
CA GLY A 498 -0.16 28.27 14.38
C GLY A 498 -1.49 27.89 13.73
N GLU A 499 -1.62 28.05 12.42
CA GLU A 499 -2.82 27.64 11.67
C GLU A 499 -3.09 26.14 11.80
N LYS A 500 -2.06 25.30 11.65
CA LYS A 500 -2.19 23.85 11.85
C LYS A 500 -2.70 23.54 13.25
N GLN A 501 -2.15 24.21 14.26
CA GLN A 501 -2.57 23.99 15.64
C GLN A 501 -4.02 24.41 15.87
N ARG A 502 -4.46 25.54 15.30
CA ARG A 502 -5.86 25.95 15.35
C ARG A 502 -6.80 24.95 14.67
N VAL A 503 -6.36 24.28 13.57
CA VAL A 503 -7.11 23.15 12.99
C VAL A 503 -7.25 22.00 13.99
N ALA A 504 -6.20 21.62 14.73
CA ALA A 504 -6.29 20.59 15.77
C ALA A 504 -7.24 20.97 16.92
N ILE A 505 -7.21 22.24 17.34
CA ILE A 505 -8.13 22.77 18.34
C ILE A 505 -9.57 22.68 17.85
N ALA A 506 -9.84 23.12 16.61
CA ALA A 506 -11.17 23.03 16.01
C ALA A 506 -11.67 21.57 15.87
N ARG A 507 -10.81 20.62 15.48
CA ARG A 507 -11.13 19.19 15.48
C ARG A 507 -11.55 18.71 16.87
N THR A 508 -10.86 19.18 17.91
CA THR A 508 -11.13 18.80 19.30
C THR A 508 -12.43 19.43 19.80
N ILE A 509 -12.73 20.67 19.41
CA ILE A 509 -14.01 21.33 19.69
C ILE A 509 -15.17 20.54 19.07
N LEU A 510 -15.05 20.17 17.79
CA LEU A 510 -16.08 19.39 17.08
C LEU A 510 -16.30 18.02 17.71
N LYS A 511 -15.23 17.39 18.18
CA LYS A 511 -15.28 16.11 18.88
C LYS A 511 -16.02 16.23 20.23
N GLY A 512 -15.91 17.36 20.91
CA GLY A 512 -16.54 17.65 22.20
C GLY A 512 -16.27 16.62 23.32
N PRO A 513 -15.01 16.22 23.58
CA PRO A 513 -14.71 15.14 24.51
C PRO A 513 -14.77 15.60 25.99
N PRO A 514 -15.17 14.72 26.94
CA PRO A 514 -15.15 15.02 28.37
C PRO A 514 -13.75 15.10 28.98
N VAL A 515 -12.79 14.35 28.43
CA VAL A 515 -11.38 14.37 28.84
C VAL A 515 -10.56 15.01 27.73
N LEU A 516 -9.71 15.98 28.07
CA LEU A 516 -8.86 16.70 27.12
C LEU A 516 -7.38 16.49 27.47
N VAL A 517 -6.57 16.18 26.46
CA VAL A 517 -5.11 16.11 26.58
C VAL A 517 -4.49 17.16 25.67
N LEU A 518 -3.61 17.99 26.23
CA LEU A 518 -2.82 18.99 25.50
C LEU A 518 -1.35 18.57 25.60
N ASP A 519 -0.75 18.07 24.52
CA ASP A 519 0.63 17.53 24.53
C ASP A 519 1.56 18.46 23.78
N GLU A 520 2.27 19.32 24.52
CA GLU A 520 3.20 20.34 24.02
C GLU A 520 2.61 21.24 22.92
N ALA A 521 1.32 21.57 23.06
CA ALA A 521 0.52 22.24 22.02
C ALA A 521 1.04 23.62 21.55
N THR A 522 1.95 24.27 22.28
CA THR A 522 2.51 25.58 21.91
C THR A 522 4.01 25.57 21.62
N SER A 523 4.70 24.42 21.73
CA SER A 523 6.17 24.39 21.75
C SER A 523 6.82 24.79 20.41
N ALA A 524 6.13 24.59 19.30
CA ALA A 524 6.61 24.90 17.95
C ALA A 524 6.25 26.32 17.45
N LEU A 525 5.66 27.17 18.30
CA LEU A 525 5.13 28.48 17.93
C LEU A 525 6.05 29.63 18.34
N ASP A 526 5.95 30.75 17.60
CA ASP A 526 6.49 32.03 18.02
C ASP A 526 5.67 32.62 19.19
N SER A 527 6.28 33.52 19.96
CA SER A 527 5.71 34.02 21.22
C SER A 527 4.39 34.79 21.07
N PHE A 528 4.13 35.42 19.91
CA PHE A 528 2.88 36.15 19.69
C PHE A 528 1.74 35.17 19.38
N THR A 529 1.98 34.25 18.44
CA THR A 529 1.05 33.19 18.06
C THR A 529 0.74 32.25 19.24
N GLU A 530 1.72 32.00 20.11
CA GLU A 530 1.57 31.20 21.32
C GLU A 530 0.48 31.74 22.25
N LYS A 531 0.46 33.05 22.52
CA LYS A 531 -0.52 33.65 23.44
C LYS A 531 -1.94 33.50 22.90
N GLU A 532 -2.15 33.82 21.62
CA GLU A 532 -3.48 33.69 20.99
C GLU A 532 -3.98 32.24 20.96
N ILE A 533 -3.06 31.28 20.80
CA ILE A 533 -3.41 29.85 20.83
C ILE A 533 -3.69 29.38 22.25
N GLN A 534 -2.97 29.89 23.26
CA GLN A 534 -3.26 29.61 24.66
C GLN A 534 -4.68 30.06 25.03
N ASP A 535 -5.11 31.26 24.60
CA ASP A 535 -6.48 31.74 24.84
C ASP A 535 -7.54 30.81 24.20
N ALA A 536 -7.23 30.18 23.06
CA ALA A 536 -8.11 29.18 22.45
C ALA A 536 -8.10 27.85 23.24
N LEU A 537 -6.94 27.42 23.72
CA LEU A 537 -6.79 26.20 24.52
C LEU A 537 -7.49 26.31 25.87
N ASP A 538 -7.38 27.44 26.55
CA ASP A 538 -8.01 27.70 27.84
C ASP A 538 -9.54 27.59 27.71
N ARG A 539 -10.13 28.24 26.68
CA ARG A 539 -11.56 28.14 26.37
C ARG A 539 -12.02 26.73 26.06
N VAL A 540 -11.18 25.94 25.37
CA VAL A 540 -11.49 24.54 25.07
C VAL A 540 -11.36 23.65 26.31
N SER A 541 -10.62 24.08 27.33
CA SER A 541 -10.43 23.33 28.58
C SER A 541 -11.54 23.62 29.61
N GLU A 542 -12.27 24.72 29.47
CA GLU A 542 -13.36 25.10 30.38
C GLU A 542 -14.40 23.98 30.54
N GLY A 543 -14.66 23.60 31.79
CA GLY A 543 -15.66 22.57 32.14
C GLY A 543 -15.27 21.14 31.77
N ARG A 544 -14.02 20.89 31.36
CA ARG A 544 -13.51 19.57 30.98
C ARG A 544 -12.35 19.14 31.85
N THR A 545 -12.24 17.84 32.10
CA THR A 545 -11.06 17.28 32.75
C THR A 545 -9.88 17.42 31.81
N THR A 546 -8.87 18.21 32.17
CA THR A 546 -7.80 18.59 31.26
C THR A 546 -6.43 18.17 31.79
N LEU A 547 -5.69 17.42 30.97
CA LEU A 547 -4.32 17.03 31.23
C LEU A 547 -3.38 17.79 30.29
N VAL A 548 -2.58 18.70 30.84
CA VAL A 548 -1.64 19.54 30.08
C VAL A 548 -0.23 19.01 30.24
N ILE A 549 0.35 18.46 29.19
CA ILE A 549 1.78 18.13 29.14
C ILE A 549 2.50 19.32 28.50
N ALA A 550 3.32 20.02 29.28
CA ALA A 550 3.98 21.23 28.79
C ALA A 550 5.50 21.12 28.85
N HIS A 551 6.14 21.65 27.80
CA HIS A 551 7.55 21.99 27.82
C HIS A 551 7.76 23.42 28.33
N ARG A 552 6.90 24.37 27.96
CA ARG A 552 6.95 25.76 28.44
C ARG A 552 6.15 25.89 29.74
N LEU A 553 6.78 26.38 30.79
CA LEU A 553 6.13 26.46 32.10
C LEU A 553 5.12 27.60 32.18
N SER A 554 5.25 28.61 31.32
CA SER A 554 4.31 29.75 31.23
C SER A 554 2.88 29.31 30.91
N THR A 555 2.70 28.20 30.20
CA THR A 555 1.38 27.71 29.78
C THR A 555 0.65 26.89 30.86
N VAL A 556 1.33 26.58 31.97
CA VAL A 556 0.75 25.77 33.06
C VAL A 556 0.56 26.55 34.36
N VAL A 557 0.82 27.86 34.35
CA VAL A 557 0.72 28.73 35.53
C VAL A 557 -0.69 28.70 36.14
N ASN A 558 -1.72 28.56 35.30
CA ASN A 558 -3.12 28.56 35.70
C ASN A 558 -3.68 27.16 36.01
N ALA A 559 -2.85 26.11 36.00
CA ALA A 559 -3.31 24.75 36.32
C ALA A 559 -3.75 24.65 37.79
N ASP A 560 -4.79 23.85 38.03
CA ASP A 560 -5.27 23.55 39.39
C ASP A 560 -4.23 22.77 40.19
N GLU A 561 -3.39 21.94 39.54
CA GLU A 561 -2.21 21.34 40.17
C GLU A 561 -1.16 21.04 39.10
N ILE A 562 0.11 21.19 39.47
CA ILE A 562 1.26 20.90 38.62
C ILE A 562 2.01 19.72 39.20
N ILE A 563 2.22 18.70 38.38
CA ILE A 563 3.00 17.49 38.67
C ILE A 563 4.34 17.59 37.95
N VAL A 564 5.43 17.53 38.73
CA VAL A 564 6.79 17.53 38.19
C VAL A 564 7.29 16.09 38.12
N LEU A 565 7.58 15.64 36.90
CA LEU A 565 8.20 14.35 36.63
C LEU A 565 9.70 14.51 36.46
N ASP A 566 10.48 13.67 37.15
CA ASP A 566 11.90 13.47 36.85
C ASP A 566 12.22 11.97 36.84
N LYS A 567 12.98 11.53 35.83
CA LYS A 567 13.41 10.13 35.65
C LYS A 567 12.30 9.07 35.84
N GLY A 568 11.07 9.39 35.42
CA GLY A 568 9.94 8.47 35.49
C GLY A 568 9.24 8.39 36.85
N LEU A 569 9.55 9.29 37.77
CA LEU A 569 8.96 9.42 39.09
C LEU A 569 8.36 10.82 39.26
N ILE A 570 7.34 10.92 40.10
CA ILE A 570 6.77 12.22 40.49
C ILE A 570 7.58 12.75 41.66
N VAL A 571 8.29 13.86 41.45
CA VAL A 571 9.21 14.45 42.44
C VAL A 571 8.59 15.61 43.22
N GLU A 572 7.70 16.38 42.59
CA GLU A 572 7.02 17.52 43.21
C GLU A 572 5.57 17.60 42.73
N ARG A 573 4.69 18.13 43.58
CA ARG A 573 3.29 18.46 43.27
C ARG A 573 2.85 19.70 44.02
N GLY A 574 2.02 20.52 43.39
CA GLY A 574 1.42 21.69 44.03
C GLY A 574 1.02 22.76 43.03
N HIS A 575 0.64 23.93 43.54
CA HIS A 575 0.35 25.08 42.69
C HIS A 575 1.63 25.80 42.25
N HIS A 576 1.55 26.56 41.16
CA HIS A 576 2.68 27.33 40.61
C HIS A 576 3.46 28.14 41.67
N ARG A 577 2.74 28.89 42.52
CA ARG A 577 3.38 29.74 43.53
C ARG A 577 4.07 28.94 44.64
N GLU A 578 3.49 27.81 45.02
CA GLU A 578 4.03 26.92 46.06
C GLU A 578 5.30 26.23 45.57
N LEU A 579 5.28 25.73 44.33
CA LEU A 579 6.43 25.08 43.70
C LEU A 579 7.60 26.05 43.44
N LEU A 580 7.31 27.32 43.13
CA LEU A 580 8.35 28.36 43.05
C LEU A 580 8.94 28.68 44.43
N ALA A 581 8.10 28.77 45.46
CA ALA A 581 8.56 29.07 46.82
C ALA A 581 9.37 27.91 47.44
N ALA A 582 9.11 26.67 47.02
CA ALA A 582 9.84 25.48 47.45
C ALA A 582 11.28 25.40 46.91
N ASP A 583 11.63 26.24 45.92
CA ASP A 583 12.97 26.31 45.28
C ASP A 583 13.51 24.95 44.80
N GLY A 584 12.60 24.09 44.33
CA GLY A 584 12.89 22.73 43.86
C GLY A 584 13.22 22.62 42.37
N VAL A 585 12.99 21.43 41.81
CA VAL A 585 13.13 21.11 40.38
C VAL A 585 12.25 22.03 39.53
N TYR A 586 11.01 22.29 39.96
CA TYR A 586 10.13 23.24 39.25
C TYR A 586 10.75 24.64 39.15
N ALA A 587 11.22 25.20 40.26
CA ALA A 587 11.81 26.53 40.32
C ALA A 587 13.09 26.61 39.47
N ALA A 588 13.93 25.58 39.51
CA ALA A 588 15.12 25.49 38.67
C ALA A 588 14.77 25.48 37.17
N LEU A 589 13.76 24.72 36.76
CA LEU A 589 13.28 24.70 35.37
C LEU A 589 12.70 26.06 34.96
N TRP A 590 11.94 26.71 35.84
CA TRP A 590 11.35 28.03 35.60
C TRP A 590 12.42 29.09 35.37
N ASN A 591 13.40 29.18 36.27
CA ASN A 591 14.49 30.14 36.17
C ASN A 591 15.31 29.93 34.90
N ARG A 592 15.58 28.67 34.52
CA ARG A 592 16.29 28.34 33.28
C ARG A 592 15.51 28.79 32.04
N GLN A 593 14.20 28.57 31.98
CA GLN A 593 13.39 29.02 30.85
C GLN A 593 13.34 30.54 30.76
N ARG A 594 13.17 31.22 31.90
CA ARG A 594 13.16 32.69 31.95
C ARG A 594 14.46 33.30 31.41
N GLN A 595 15.61 32.74 31.81
CA GLN A 595 16.92 33.17 31.28
C GLN A 595 17.05 32.97 29.76
N VAL A 596 16.55 31.85 29.24
CA VAL A 596 16.56 31.57 27.79
C VAL A 596 15.67 32.55 27.04
N ASP A 597 14.47 32.84 27.56
CA ASP A 597 13.53 33.76 26.93
C ASP A 597 14.02 35.21 27.00
N GLU A 598 14.61 35.63 28.12
CA GLU A 598 15.27 36.94 28.26
C GLU A 598 16.44 37.08 27.28
N ALA A 599 17.29 36.06 27.15
CA ALA A 599 18.40 36.07 26.19
C ALA A 599 17.91 36.14 24.73
N LYS A 600 16.84 35.42 24.38
CA LYS A 600 16.21 35.49 23.05
C LYS A 600 15.64 36.87 22.77
N ALA A 601 14.94 37.48 23.73
CA ALA A 601 14.38 38.82 23.60
C ALA A 601 15.48 39.87 23.40
N THR A 602 16.59 39.77 24.13
CA THR A 602 17.76 40.64 23.94
C THR A 602 18.38 40.46 22.56
N LEU A 603 18.55 39.22 22.10
CA LEU A 603 19.07 38.94 20.76
C LEU A 603 18.17 39.52 19.66
N GLN A 604 16.85 39.32 19.75
CA GLN A 604 15.89 39.87 18.78
C GLN A 604 15.93 41.40 18.72
N ARG A 605 16.06 42.08 19.88
CA ARG A 605 16.23 43.54 19.93
C ARG A 605 17.52 43.97 19.24
N ALA A 606 18.64 43.31 19.54
CA ALA A 606 19.91 43.61 18.89
C ALA A 606 19.88 43.39 17.37
N THR A 607 19.23 42.32 16.89
CA THR A 607 19.10 42.05 15.45
C THR A 607 18.18 43.06 14.75
N ALA A 608 17.13 43.54 15.44
CA ALA A 608 16.24 44.58 14.92
C ALA A 608 16.96 45.95 14.83
N GLU A 609 17.79 46.28 15.82
CA GLU A 609 18.60 47.50 15.85
C GLU A 609 19.72 47.48 14.78
N GLU A 610 20.36 46.33 14.54
CA GLU A 610 21.35 46.18 13.46
C GLU A 610 20.72 46.26 12.05
N GLY A 611 19.48 45.78 11.88
CA GLY A 611 18.74 45.81 10.62
C GLY A 611 18.31 47.22 10.14
N GLU A 612 18.14 48.18 11.05
CA GLU A 612 17.89 49.59 10.70
C GLU A 612 19.16 50.37 10.31
N SER A 613 20.35 49.88 10.70
CA SER A 613 21.61 50.61 10.56
C SER A 613 22.28 50.51 9.17
N VAL A 614 21.82 49.65 8.27
CA VAL A 614 22.39 49.46 6.91
C VAL A 614 21.46 50.02 5.82
N ARG A 615 21.10 51.30 5.94
CA ARG A 615 20.74 52.15 4.79
C ARG A 615 21.66 53.37 4.76
N VAL A 616 22.96 53.11 4.59
CA VAL A 616 23.87 54.17 4.15
C VAL A 616 23.47 54.50 2.70
N LYS A 617 22.84 55.67 2.53
CA LYS A 617 22.66 56.29 1.21
C LYS A 617 24.06 56.51 0.61
N LEU A 618 24.44 55.70 -0.36
CA LEU A 618 25.47 56.07 -1.31
C LEU A 618 24.84 57.04 -2.32
N THR A 619 24.94 58.33 -2.01
CA THR A 619 24.83 59.41 -2.99
C THR A 619 26.15 60.16 -2.99
N GLU A 620 27.02 59.83 -3.94
CA GLU A 620 27.64 60.73 -4.92
C GLU A 620 28.40 59.90 -5.97
#